data_AF-A0A7V9KF77-F1
#
_entry.id   AF-A0A7V9KF77-F1
#
_cell.length_a   1.000
_cell.length_b   1.000
_cell.length_c   1.000
_cell.angle_alpha   90.00
_cell.angle_beta   90.00
_cell.angle_gamma   90.00
#
_symmetry.space_group_name_H-M   'P 1'
#
loop_
_entity.id
_entity.type
_entity.pdbx_description
1 polymer ?
#
loop_
_entity_poly.entity_id
_entity_poly.type
_entity_poly.pdbx_seq_one_letter_code
_entity_poly.pdbx_strand_id
1 'polypeptide(L)'
;IVHLERIVDGTRRVTTITEVQRMESDVIGLQPLFEFKVDAVSDKRTLVGSLRSTGLRPTFLDKFEKRDIKLPNGLFQAPNGHAGGLLDPMAARLGVAR
;
A
#
# COMPACT_ATOMS: atom_id res chain seq x y z
N ILE A 1 -3.75 2.38 10.88
CA ILE A 1 -4.63 3.45 10.36
C ILE A 1 -5.23 2.97 9.03
N VAL A 2 -6.52 3.23 8.81
CA VAL A 2 -7.17 2.97 7.51
C VAL A 2 -7.64 4.31 6.97
N HIS A 3 -7.07 4.75 5.86
CA HIS A 3 -7.47 6.00 5.21
C HIS A 3 -8.59 5.74 4.21
N LEU A 4 -9.60 6.62 4.23
CA LEU A 4 -10.79 6.53 3.39
C LEU A 4 -10.94 7.84 2.63
N GLU A 5 -11.13 7.74 1.32
CA GLU A 5 -11.38 8.91 0.47
C GLU A 5 -12.62 8.69 -0.38
N ARG A 6 -13.28 9.80 -0.73
CA ARG A 6 -14.24 9.82 -1.82
C ARG A 6 -13.46 10.09 -3.10
N ILE A 7 -13.35 9.08 -3.95
CA ILE A 7 -12.64 9.19 -5.22
C ILE A 7 -13.53 9.84 -6.29
N VAL A 8 -12.94 10.15 -7.46
CA VAL A 8 -13.59 10.92 -8.54
C VAL A 8 -14.90 10.30 -9.04
N ASP A 9 -15.07 8.99 -8.92
CA ASP A 9 -16.32 8.30 -9.30
C ASP A 9 -17.44 8.43 -8.25
N GLY A 10 -17.19 9.17 -7.16
CA GLY A 10 -18.12 9.40 -6.07
C GLY A 10 -18.13 8.29 -5.01
N THR A 11 -17.45 7.16 -5.21
CA THR A 11 -17.41 6.05 -4.24
C THR A 11 -16.46 6.36 -3.09
N ARG A 12 -16.77 5.90 -1.88
CA ARG A 12 -15.81 5.89 -0.76
C ARG A 12 -14.97 4.62 -0.82
N ARG A 13 -13.64 4.75 -0.82
CA ARG A 13 -12.72 3.62 -0.86
C ARG A 13 -11.63 3.75 0.19
N VAL A 14 -11.14 2.61 0.66
CA VAL A 14 -9.88 2.55 1.40
C VAL A 14 -8.77 2.88 0.42
N THR A 15 -8.01 3.94 0.68
CA THR A 15 -6.88 4.33 -0.16
C THR A 15 -5.56 3.80 0.38
N THR A 16 -5.41 3.77 1.71
CA THR A 16 -4.18 3.30 2.35
C THR A 16 -4.47 2.56 3.65
N ILE A 17 -3.75 1.46 3.88
CA ILE A 17 -3.67 0.78 5.17
C ILE A 17 -2.25 0.92 5.70
N THR A 18 -2.12 1.55 6.87
CA THR A 18 -0.83 1.95 7.46
C THR A 18 -0.64 1.29 8.82
N GLU A 19 0.51 0.66 9.03
CA GLU A 19 0.98 0.24 10.34
C GLU A 19 1.42 1.48 11.14
N VAL A 20 0.94 1.57 12.38
CA VAL A 20 1.49 2.52 13.35
C VAL A 20 2.60 1.77 14.08
N GLN A 21 3.82 2.22 13.90
CA GLN A 21 4.99 1.62 14.52
C GLN A 21 5.21 2.19 15.92
N ARG A 22 6.30 1.78 16.55
CA ARG A 22 6.74 2.32 17.84
C ARG A 22 7.05 3.81 17.77
N MET A 23 7.07 4.45 18.93
CA MET A 23 7.66 5.77 19.07
C MET A 23 9.18 5.67 18.99
N GLU A 24 9.78 6.55 18.20
CA GLU A 24 11.21 6.85 18.22
C GLU A 24 11.33 8.26 18.79
N SER A 25 11.79 8.34 20.04
CA SER A 25 11.71 9.57 20.83
C SER A 25 10.25 10.08 20.94
N ASP A 26 9.94 11.21 20.31
CA ASP A 26 8.63 11.86 20.28
C ASP A 26 7.90 11.69 18.95
N VAL A 27 8.48 10.98 17.98
CA VAL A 27 7.91 10.78 16.64
C VAL A 27 7.30 9.38 16.53
N ILE A 28 6.06 9.30 16.03
CA ILE A 28 5.41 8.02 15.71
C ILE A 28 5.73 7.65 14.26
N GLY A 29 6.34 6.48 14.06
CA GLY A 29 6.55 5.92 12.73
C GLY A 29 5.24 5.43 12.11
N LEU A 30 5.02 5.78 10.83
CA LEU A 30 3.89 5.31 10.05
C LEU A 30 4.41 4.59 8.80
N GLN A 31 3.98 3.35 8.59
CA GLN A 31 4.41 2.53 7.46
C GLN A 31 3.22 2.05 6.63
N PRO A 32 3.02 2.55 5.39
CA PRO A 32 2.00 2.04 4.49
C PRO A 32 2.25 0.57 4.13
N LEU A 33 1.29 -0.30 4.38
CA LEU A 33 1.36 -1.73 4.06
C LEU A 33 0.59 -2.06 2.78
N PHE A 34 -0.50 -1.33 2.53
CA PHE A 34 -1.30 -1.47 1.31
C PHE A 34 -1.73 -0.11 0.78
N GLU A 35 -1.76 0.01 -0.54
CA GLU A 35 -2.25 1.19 -1.25
C GLU A 35 -3.24 0.79 -2.33
N PHE A 36 -4.28 1.59 -2.52
CA PHE A 36 -5.23 1.39 -3.59
C PHE A 36 -4.60 1.79 -4.93
N LYS A 37 -4.62 0.87 -5.90
CA LYS A 37 -4.17 1.13 -7.26
C LYS A 37 -5.35 1.02 -8.21
N VAL A 38 -5.50 2.04 -9.05
CA VAL A 38 -6.49 2.07 -10.13
C VAL A 38 -5.94 1.24 -11.28
N ASP A 39 -6.76 0.31 -11.76
CA ASP A 39 -6.48 -0.55 -12.90
C ASP A 39 -7.12 -0.03 -14.18
N ALA A 40 -8.36 0.44 -14.07
CA ALA A 40 -9.13 0.92 -15.22
C ALA A 40 -10.22 1.90 -14.80
N VAL A 41 -10.76 2.59 -15.79
CA VAL A 41 -12.02 3.31 -15.70
C VAL A 41 -13.02 2.56 -16.57
N SER A 42 -14.14 2.12 -16.00
CA SER A 42 -15.21 1.48 -16.76
C SER A 42 -15.97 2.47 -17.64
N ASP A 43 -16.76 1.96 -18.58
CA ASP A 43 -17.62 2.76 -19.48
C ASP A 43 -18.61 3.66 -18.74
N LYS A 44 -18.97 3.30 -17.50
CA LYS A 44 -19.84 4.08 -16.61
C LYS A 44 -19.07 5.10 -15.74
N ARG A 45 -17.80 5.37 -16.06
CA ARG A 45 -16.87 6.24 -15.30
C ARG A 45 -16.60 5.77 -13.86
N THR A 46 -16.87 4.50 -13.55
CA THR A 46 -16.50 3.91 -12.26
C THR A 46 -15.04 3.47 -12.30
N LEU A 47 -14.28 3.79 -11.26
CA LEU A 47 -12.90 3.34 -11.11
C LEU A 47 -12.86 1.87 -10.69
N VAL A 48 -12.06 1.09 -11.40
CA VAL A 48 -11.77 -0.31 -11.05
C VAL A 48 -10.34 -0.36 -10.54
N GLY A 49 -10.13 -1.08 -9.44
CA GLY A 49 -8.83 -1.15 -8.77
C GLY A 49 -8.92 -1.92 -7.47
N SER A 50 -7.77 -2.20 -6.87
CA SER A 50 -7.66 -2.96 -5.64
C SER A 50 -6.57 -2.42 -4.72
N LEU A 51 -6.63 -2.78 -3.44
CA LEU A 51 -5.49 -2.63 -2.55
C LEU A 51 -4.37 -3.57 -3.00
N ARG A 52 -3.15 -3.05 -3.05
CA ARG A 52 -1.93 -3.80 -3.35
C ARG A 52 -0.92 -3.59 -2.25
N SER A 53 -0.20 -4.65 -1.90
CA SER A 53 0.86 -4.53 -0.90
C SER A 53 1.97 -3.63 -1.40
N THR A 54 2.54 -2.84 -0.49
CA THR A 54 3.73 -2.03 -0.74
C THR A 54 5.03 -2.85 -0.75
N GLY A 55 4.99 -4.12 -0.32
CA GLY A 55 6.17 -4.96 -0.18
C GLY A 55 6.92 -4.78 1.14
N LEU A 56 6.52 -3.82 1.98
CA LEU A 56 7.15 -3.57 3.26
C LEU A 56 6.76 -4.66 4.26
N ARG A 57 7.76 -5.25 4.93
CA ARG A 57 7.54 -6.26 5.98
C ARG A 57 6.96 -5.57 7.23
N PRO A 58 5.74 -5.93 7.69
CA PRO A 58 5.20 -5.40 8.92
C PRO A 58 5.99 -5.87 10.15
N THR A 59 6.10 -5.01 11.17
CA THR A 59 6.85 -5.35 12.40
C THR A 59 6.14 -6.39 13.26
N PHE A 60 4.83 -6.51 13.11
CA PHE A 60 4.03 -7.45 13.89
C PHE A 60 4.00 -8.88 13.33
N LEU A 61 4.65 -9.17 12.19
CA LEU A 61 4.61 -10.51 11.59
C LEU A 61 5.08 -11.60 12.57
N ASP A 62 6.12 -11.33 13.34
CA ASP A 62 6.69 -12.28 14.30
C ASP A 62 5.67 -12.67 15.40
N LYS A 63 4.63 -11.85 15.64
CA LYS A 63 3.56 -12.18 16.59
C LYS A 63 2.66 -13.31 16.08
N PHE A 64 2.49 -13.41 14.75
CA PHE A 64 1.75 -14.49 14.12
C PHE A 64 2.56 -15.78 14.15
N GLU A 65 3.85 -15.70 13.80
CA GLU A 65 4.78 -16.84 13.83
C GLU A 65 4.86 -17.46 15.24
N LYS A 66 5.00 -16.63 16.29
CA LYS A 66 5.02 -17.08 17.70
C LYS A 66 3.73 -17.76 18.17
N ARG A 67 2.62 -17.59 17.45
CA ARG A 67 1.32 -18.20 17.76
C ARG A 67 0.97 -19.35 16.81
N ASP A 68 1.93 -19.76 15.99
CA ASP A 68 1.73 -20.77 14.94
C ASP A 68 0.59 -20.42 13.96
N ILE A 69 0.34 -19.11 13.76
CA ILE A 69 -0.64 -18.62 12.79
C ILE A 69 0.08 -18.34 11.48
N LYS A 70 -0.20 -19.16 10.46
CA LYS A 70 0.36 -18.99 9.12
C LYS A 70 -0.46 -17.97 8.34
N LEU A 71 0.20 -16.91 7.89
CA LEU A 71 -0.39 -15.95 6.98
C LEU A 71 -0.25 -16.44 5.53
N PRO A 72 -1.15 -16.01 4.62
CA PRO A 72 -1.02 -16.31 3.20
C PRO A 72 0.35 -15.87 2.66
N ASN A 73 0.99 -16.76 1.89
CA ASN A 73 2.23 -16.46 1.21
C ASN A 73 2.04 -15.25 0.29
N GLY A 74 2.97 -14.30 0.33
CA GLY A 74 2.91 -13.11 -0.53
C GLY A 74 1.95 -12.02 -0.07
N LEU A 75 1.25 -12.16 1.07
CA LEU A 75 0.30 -11.13 1.57
C LEU A 75 0.92 -9.73 1.65
N PHE A 76 2.20 -9.66 2.02
CA PHE A 76 2.96 -8.41 2.13
C PHE A 76 4.10 -8.31 1.11
N GLN A 77 4.07 -9.09 0.03
CA GLN A 77 5.06 -8.99 -1.03
C GLN A 77 4.60 -7.99 -2.09
N ALA A 78 5.52 -7.21 -2.62
CA ALA A 78 5.22 -6.33 -3.74
C ALA A 78 4.78 -7.18 -4.94
N PRO A 79 3.81 -6.71 -5.76
CA PRO A 79 3.33 -7.42 -6.96
C PRO A 79 4.46 -7.80 -7.93
N ASN A 80 5.56 -7.05 -7.90
CA ASN A 80 6.78 -7.32 -8.65
C ASN A 80 7.89 -7.51 -7.60
N GLY A 81 8.22 -8.76 -7.27
CA GLY A 81 9.16 -9.11 -6.20
C GLY A 81 10.61 -8.70 -6.48
N HIS A 82 10.91 -7.40 -6.46
CA HIS A 82 12.26 -6.85 -6.60
C HIS A 82 12.58 -6.00 -5.37
N ALA A 83 13.27 -6.64 -4.43
CA ALA A 83 14.07 -5.91 -3.46
C ALA A 83 15.11 -5.07 -4.25
N GLY A 84 14.93 -3.75 -4.24
CA GLY A 84 15.88 -2.80 -4.81
C GLY A 84 15.79 -2.59 -6.33
N GLY A 85 15.42 -1.38 -6.74
CA GLY A 85 15.66 -0.90 -8.10
C GLY A 85 14.46 -0.24 -8.77
N LEU A 86 14.59 1.08 -8.96
CA LEU A 86 14.19 1.80 -10.17
C LEU A 86 12.68 2.00 -10.42
N LEU A 87 12.27 3.26 -10.26
CA LEU A 87 11.16 4.00 -10.90
C LEU A 87 9.77 3.41 -10.73
N ASP A 88 8.94 4.16 -10.00
CA ASP A 88 7.53 4.26 -10.34
C ASP A 88 7.41 4.73 -11.81
N PRO A 89 6.84 3.92 -12.73
CA PRO A 89 6.63 4.34 -14.12
C PRO A 89 5.63 5.51 -14.23
N MET A 90 4.93 5.85 -13.14
CA MET A 90 4.05 7.03 -13.07
C MET A 90 4.81 8.32 -12.75
N ALA A 91 5.95 8.27 -12.05
CA ALA A 91 6.79 9.44 -11.76
C ALA A 91 7.52 9.98 -13.01
N ALA A 92 7.74 9.14 -14.03
CA ALA A 92 8.38 9.54 -15.29
C ALA A 92 7.49 10.45 -16.19
N ARG A 93 6.22 10.66 -15.84
CA ARG A 93 5.27 11.47 -16.63
C ARG A 93 5.10 12.92 -16.17
N LEU A 94 5.66 13.31 -15.03
CA LEU A 94 5.66 14.68 -14.56
C LEU A 94 7.09 15.23 -14.68
N GLY A 95 7.38 15.85 -15.83
CA GLY A 95 8.66 16.45 -16.14
C GLY A 95 8.99 17.61 -15.21
N VAL A 96 9.63 17.31 -14.08
CA VAL A 96 10.39 18.30 -13.33
C VAL A 96 11.83 18.18 -13.81
N ALA A 97 12.22 19.19 -14.58
CA ALA A 97 13.59 19.40 -15.04
C ALA A 97 14.56 19.46 -13.87
N ARG A 98 15.82 19.08 -14.17
CA ARG A 98 17.00 19.28 -13.33
C ARG A 98 17.12 20.74 -12.87
#